data_AF-A0A9Q0UR43-F1
#
_entry.id   AF-A0A9Q0UR43-F1
#
_cell.length_a   1.000
_cell.length_b   1.000
_cell.length_c   1.000
_cell.angle_alpha   90.00
_cell.angle_beta   90.00
_cell.angle_gamma   90.00
#
_symmetry.space_group_name_H-M   'P 1'
#
loop_
_entity.id
_entity.type
_entity.pdbx_description
1 polymer ?
#
loop_
_entity_poly.entity_id
_entity_poly.type
_entity_poly.pdbx_seq_one_letter_code
_entity_poly.pdbx_strand_id
1 'polypeptide(L)'
;MSSFFWWLFKALTWTVMKKIIASYCGRLSKLFGKSTGSARNLKVIFNDFPGGAESFELMSRFCYSNGRTVINPSNISLLYSAAQFMEMNISVSGTHNLLEETGKSLEEMKYWTWSELLMTTKKCQDLLPFPNSTGILEKCVDSLIGRITASGEPSPCPSTSSPDSSGARLSCDTRSTESLKNSFSRATWWFEDLLFLSTNLVGMVIEPMVSKKFDHVIISRFLFSLPEIKVLYWHV
;
A
#
# COMPACT_ATOMS: atom_id res chain seq x y z
N MET A 1 39.77 24.46 26.50
CA MET A 1 39.90 23.34 25.55
C MET A 1 38.62 22.51 25.35
N SER A 2 37.61 22.52 26.24
CA SER A 2 36.43 21.63 26.09
C SER A 2 35.42 22.04 25.00
N SER A 3 35.24 23.35 24.76
CA SER A 3 34.22 23.85 23.81
C SER A 3 34.57 23.55 22.35
N PHE A 4 35.86 23.58 21.99
CA PHE A 4 36.35 23.27 20.64
C PHE A 4 36.22 21.78 20.31
N PHE A 5 36.52 20.89 21.27
CA PHE A 5 36.31 19.45 21.13
C PHE A 5 34.83 19.09 20.98
N TRP A 6 33.96 19.75 21.74
CA TRP A 6 32.51 19.59 21.61
C TRP A 6 31.98 20.06 20.25
N TRP A 7 32.51 21.17 19.74
CA TRP A 7 32.15 21.70 18.43
C TRP A 7 32.66 20.81 17.30
N LEU A 8 33.90 20.32 17.41
CA LEU A 8 34.48 19.35 16.50
C LEU A 8 33.67 18.05 16.50
N PHE A 9 33.25 17.56 17.66
CA PHE A 9 32.43 16.36 17.79
C PHE A 9 31.06 16.55 17.11
N LYS A 10 30.33 17.64 17.40
CA LYS A 10 29.06 17.98 16.71
C LYS A 10 29.22 18.16 15.19
N ALA A 11 30.32 18.77 14.76
CA ALA A 11 30.63 18.97 13.34
C ALA A 11 31.01 17.65 12.65
N LEU A 12 31.77 16.77 13.32
CA LEU A 12 32.10 15.43 12.82
C LEU A 12 30.84 14.59 12.70
N THR A 13 30.00 14.56 13.73
CA THR A 13 28.74 13.80 13.70
C THR A 13 27.85 14.29 12.56
N TRP A 14 27.73 15.61 12.34
CA TRP A 14 26.94 16.19 11.24
C TRP A 14 27.53 15.89 9.85
N THR A 15 28.85 15.90 9.72
CA THR A 15 29.53 15.62 8.44
C THR A 15 29.44 14.15 8.05
N VAL A 16 29.59 13.26 9.04
CA VAL A 16 29.39 11.81 8.87
C VAL A 16 27.93 11.52 8.53
N MET A 17 26.98 12.18 9.22
CA MET A 17 25.53 12.11 8.95
C MET A 17 25.21 12.43 7.48
N LYS A 18 25.77 13.52 6.95
CA LYS A 18 25.59 13.91 5.53
C LYS A 18 26.20 12.91 4.55
N LYS A 19 27.41 12.42 4.82
CA LYS A 19 28.09 11.47 3.93
C LYS A 19 27.38 10.13 3.86
N ILE A 20 26.92 9.61 4.99
CA ILE A 20 26.17 8.35 5.04
C ILE A 20 24.88 8.47 4.24
N ILE A 21 24.02 9.47 4.52
CA ILE A 21 22.75 9.57 3.79
C ILE A 21 23.00 9.82 2.29
N ALA A 22 24.00 10.64 1.92
CA ALA A 22 24.34 10.89 0.52
C ALA A 22 24.85 9.66 -0.22
N SER A 23 25.47 8.69 0.45
CA SER A 23 25.90 7.44 -0.20
C SER A 23 24.74 6.50 -0.52
N TYR A 24 23.53 6.75 0.00
CA TYR A 24 22.32 6.00 -0.37
C TYR A 24 21.35 6.83 -1.23
N CYS A 25 21.35 8.16 -1.07
CA CYS A 25 20.36 9.04 -1.69
C CYS A 25 20.92 9.75 -2.93
N GLY A 26 20.44 9.36 -4.12
CA GLY A 26 20.87 9.96 -5.39
C GLY A 26 20.66 11.47 -5.46
N ARG A 27 19.55 11.99 -4.91
CA ARG A 27 19.29 13.44 -4.86
C ARG A 27 20.32 14.20 -4.05
N LEU A 28 20.67 13.68 -2.86
CA LEU A 28 21.64 14.33 -1.98
C LEU A 28 23.07 14.19 -2.50
N SER A 29 23.42 13.04 -3.09
CA SER A 29 24.70 12.84 -3.77
C SER A 29 24.93 13.89 -4.86
N LYS A 30 23.92 14.12 -5.72
CA LYS A 30 23.96 15.15 -6.77
C LYS A 30 24.05 16.57 -6.20
N LEU A 31 23.32 16.87 -5.12
CA LEU A 31 23.35 18.17 -4.47
C LEU A 31 24.72 18.48 -3.85
N PHE A 32 25.34 17.49 -3.20
CA PHE A 32 26.65 17.68 -2.56
C PHE A 32 27.81 17.64 -3.56
N GLY A 33 27.72 16.83 -4.63
CA GLY A 33 28.76 16.77 -5.67
C GLY A 33 28.89 18.05 -6.49
N LYS A 34 27.84 18.87 -6.60
CA LYS A 34 27.86 20.17 -7.29
C LYS A 34 28.42 21.32 -6.44
N SER A 35 28.60 21.13 -5.15
CA SER A 35 29.08 22.16 -4.22
C SER A 35 30.62 22.22 -4.21
N THR A 36 31.22 22.79 -5.25
CA THR A 36 32.68 22.97 -5.38
C THR A 36 33.25 24.15 -4.57
N GLY A 37 32.39 24.93 -3.90
CA GLY A 37 32.80 26.05 -3.05
C GLY A 37 32.64 25.75 -1.56
N SER A 38 33.36 26.50 -0.71
CA SER A 38 33.39 26.50 0.76
C SER A 38 32.02 26.68 1.46
N ALA A 39 31.01 25.89 1.12
CA ALA A 39 29.69 25.91 1.73
C ALA A 39 29.70 25.05 3.00
N ARG A 40 30.37 25.57 4.04
CA ARG A 40 30.48 24.91 5.35
C ARG A 40 29.13 24.65 6.03
N ASN A 41 28.03 25.23 5.51
CA ASN A 41 26.67 25.12 6.07
C ASN A 41 25.57 24.96 4.98
N LEU A 42 25.60 23.90 4.18
CA LEU A 42 24.46 23.54 3.31
C LEU A 42 23.25 23.12 4.17
N LYS A 43 22.18 23.92 4.13
CA LYS A 43 20.85 23.58 4.67
C LYS A 43 19.98 23.07 3.52
N VAL A 44 19.52 21.83 3.63
CA VAL A 44 18.56 21.23 2.69
C VAL A 44 17.21 21.20 3.38
N ILE A 45 16.18 21.70 2.68
CA ILE A 45 14.80 21.71 3.18
C ILE A 45 13.97 20.93 2.16
N PHE A 46 13.24 19.92 2.64
CA PHE A 46 12.23 19.22 1.88
C PHE A 46 10.87 19.70 2.36
N ASN A 47 10.20 20.54 1.56
CA ASN A 47 8.88 21.05 1.94
C ASN A 47 7.80 19.96 1.84
N ASP A 48 7.93 19.06 0.86
CA ASP A 48 6.94 18.03 0.55
C ASP A 48 7.60 16.63 0.54
N PHE A 49 8.19 16.22 1.67
CA PHE A 49 8.72 14.86 1.79
C PHE A 49 7.55 13.87 1.95
N PRO A 50 7.45 12.81 1.12
CA PRO A 50 6.31 11.90 1.17
C PRO A 50 6.26 11.15 2.50
N GLY A 51 5.14 11.26 3.22
CA GLY A 51 4.99 10.70 4.56
C GLY A 51 5.73 11.49 5.66
N GLY A 52 6.21 12.69 5.35
CA GLY A 52 6.76 13.64 6.31
C GLY A 52 7.95 13.11 7.12
N ALA A 53 7.99 13.53 8.40
CA ALA A 53 9.09 13.21 9.30
C ALA A 53 9.23 11.70 9.59
N GLU A 54 8.12 10.97 9.71
CA GLU A 54 8.11 9.52 9.97
C GLU A 54 8.83 8.76 8.85
N SER A 55 8.47 9.07 7.60
CA SER A 55 9.07 8.47 6.41
C SER A 55 10.56 8.81 6.30
N PHE A 56 10.93 10.07 6.60
CA PHE A 56 12.33 10.50 6.62
C PHE A 56 13.14 9.77 7.71
N GLU A 57 12.57 9.60 8.90
CA GLU A 57 13.20 8.88 10.00
C GLU A 57 13.47 7.42 9.60
N LEU A 58 12.48 6.73 9.05
CA LEU A 58 12.60 5.35 8.58
C LEU A 58 13.69 5.21 7.50
N MET A 59 13.69 6.10 6.51
CA MET A 59 14.73 6.16 5.47
C MET A 59 16.11 6.42 6.06
N SER A 60 16.21 7.34 7.03
CA SER A 60 17.48 7.67 7.67
C SER A 60 18.03 6.49 8.47
N ARG A 61 17.16 5.77 9.19
CA ARG A 61 17.50 4.56 9.94
C ARG A 61 18.05 3.48 9.04
N PHE A 62 17.48 3.29 7.85
CA PHE A 62 18.03 2.38 6.83
C PHE A 62 19.46 2.78 6.44
N CYS A 63 19.70 4.06 6.15
CA CYS A 63 21.02 4.57 5.77
C CYS A 63 22.06 4.35 6.89
N TYR A 64 21.72 4.65 8.14
CA TYR A 64 22.61 4.43 9.31
C TYR A 64 22.82 2.97 9.65
N SER A 65 21.84 2.12 9.35
CA SER A 65 21.89 0.68 9.62
C SER A 65 22.57 -0.09 8.49
N ASN A 66 23.38 0.61 7.68
CA ASN A 66 24.17 0.03 6.61
C ASN A 66 23.31 -0.66 5.54
N GLY A 67 22.16 -0.07 5.25
CA GLY A 67 21.19 -0.58 4.29
C GLY A 67 20.35 -1.75 4.81
N ARG A 68 20.23 -1.92 6.13
CA ARG A 68 19.36 -2.94 6.72
C ARG A 68 18.15 -2.29 7.36
N THR A 69 16.96 -2.76 7.01
CA THR A 69 15.71 -2.39 7.69
C THR A 69 14.71 -3.53 7.59
N VAL A 70 13.77 -3.60 8.53
CA VAL A 70 12.66 -4.54 8.46
C VAL A 70 11.52 -3.87 7.72
N ILE A 71 11.16 -4.39 6.56
CA ILE A 71 10.03 -3.94 5.76
C ILE A 71 8.80 -4.77 6.15
N ASN A 72 7.69 -4.09 6.40
CA ASN A 72 6.43 -4.72 6.80
C ASN A 72 5.24 -3.90 6.28
N PRO A 73 4.00 -4.43 6.37
CA PRO A 73 2.80 -3.77 5.85
C PRO A 73 2.54 -2.36 6.42
N SER A 74 3.01 -2.05 7.64
CA SER A 74 2.78 -0.74 8.24
C SER A 74 3.76 0.34 7.78
N ASN A 75 4.94 -0.04 7.26
CA ASN A 75 6.00 0.91 6.92
C ASN A 75 6.40 0.92 5.44
N ILE A 76 6.03 -0.11 4.67
CA ILE A 76 6.45 -0.29 3.27
C ILE A 76 6.07 0.90 2.39
N SER A 77 4.87 1.46 2.58
CA SER A 77 4.38 2.59 1.80
C SER A 77 5.23 3.85 1.99
N LEU A 78 5.66 4.10 3.24
CA LEU A 78 6.54 5.20 3.60
C LEU A 78 7.94 4.98 3.02
N LEU A 79 8.51 3.79 3.24
CA LEU A 79 9.87 3.45 2.80
C LEU A 79 10.00 3.52 1.27
N TYR A 80 9.06 2.95 0.53
CA TYR A 80 9.08 2.98 -0.93
C TYR A 80 8.93 4.42 -1.46
N SER A 81 7.96 5.18 -0.93
CA SER A 81 7.75 6.56 -1.37
C SER A 81 8.96 7.45 -1.07
N ALA A 82 9.58 7.28 0.10
CA ALA A 82 10.84 7.94 0.45
C ALA A 82 11.99 7.51 -0.47
N ALA A 83 12.14 6.22 -0.73
CA ALA A 83 13.21 5.69 -1.57
C ALA A 83 13.10 6.23 -3.00
N GLN A 84 11.90 6.26 -3.57
CA GLN A 84 11.65 6.83 -4.88
C GLN A 84 11.89 8.34 -4.88
N PHE A 85 11.37 9.06 -3.88
CA PHE A 85 11.62 10.49 -3.74
C PHE A 85 13.10 10.82 -3.56
N MET A 86 13.88 10.01 -2.86
CA MET A 86 15.31 10.29 -2.62
C MET A 86 16.23 9.70 -3.69
N GLU A 87 15.66 9.06 -4.71
CA GLU A 87 16.39 8.34 -5.77
C GLU A 87 17.38 7.32 -5.19
N MET A 88 16.93 6.55 -4.20
CA MET A 88 17.72 5.50 -3.55
C MET A 88 17.69 4.25 -4.43
N ASN A 89 18.53 4.21 -5.46
CA ASN A 89 18.69 3.07 -6.40
C ASN A 89 20.09 2.41 -6.27
N ILE A 90 20.26 1.23 -6.86
CA ILE A 90 21.48 0.40 -6.72
C ILE A 90 22.74 1.17 -7.16
N SER A 91 22.62 2.04 -8.15
CA SER A 91 23.75 2.85 -8.66
C SER A 91 24.36 3.79 -7.61
N VAL A 92 23.63 4.07 -6.52
CA VAL A 92 24.07 5.01 -5.48
C VAL A 92 24.88 4.29 -4.39
N SER A 93 24.42 3.12 -3.92
CA SER A 93 25.01 2.43 -2.75
C SER A 93 25.77 1.13 -3.06
N GLY A 94 25.60 0.52 -4.23
CA GLY A 94 26.32 -0.69 -4.67
C GLY A 94 26.02 -2.00 -3.93
N THR A 95 25.47 -1.97 -2.70
CA THR A 95 25.29 -3.17 -1.85
C THR A 95 23.85 -3.41 -1.37
N HIS A 96 23.16 -2.39 -0.85
CA HIS A 96 21.80 -2.52 -0.30
C HIS A 96 20.92 -1.36 -0.76
N ASN A 97 19.78 -1.70 -1.35
CA ASN A 97 18.94 -0.72 -2.03
C ASN A 97 17.50 -0.71 -1.51
N LEU A 98 17.11 0.41 -0.89
CA LEU A 98 15.78 0.51 -0.28
C LEU A 98 14.63 0.39 -1.30
N LEU A 99 14.80 0.92 -2.51
CA LEU A 99 13.77 0.85 -3.56
C LEU A 99 13.59 -0.59 -4.07
N GLU A 100 14.68 -1.34 -4.22
CA GLU A 100 14.66 -2.75 -4.61
C GLU A 100 14.12 -3.64 -3.49
N GLU A 101 14.55 -3.43 -2.24
CA GLU A 101 14.06 -4.18 -1.09
C GLU A 101 12.56 -4.00 -0.88
N THR A 102 12.06 -2.76 -0.96
CA THR A 102 10.62 -2.49 -0.92
C THR A 102 9.91 -3.08 -2.14
N GLY A 103 10.51 -3.03 -3.32
CA GLY A 103 10.00 -3.70 -4.53
C GLY A 103 9.78 -5.20 -4.34
N LYS A 104 10.77 -5.91 -3.77
CA LYS A 104 10.68 -7.35 -3.45
C LYS A 104 9.58 -7.65 -2.43
N SER A 105 9.50 -6.87 -1.35
CA SER A 105 8.41 -7.03 -0.36
C SER A 105 7.02 -6.80 -0.97
N LEU A 106 6.89 -5.93 -1.97
CA LEU A 106 5.63 -5.74 -2.71
C LEU A 106 5.27 -6.93 -3.60
N GLU A 107 6.24 -7.68 -4.14
CA GLU A 107 5.98 -8.91 -4.90
C GLU A 107 5.47 -10.05 -4.00
N GLU A 108 5.86 -10.04 -2.73
CA GLU A 108 5.42 -10.99 -1.72
C GLU A 108 4.04 -10.64 -1.13
N MET A 109 3.46 -9.48 -1.50
CA MET A 109 2.18 -8.98 -1.00
C MET A 109 1.02 -9.97 -1.16
N LYS A 110 1.07 -10.83 -2.18
CA LYS A 110 0.07 -11.89 -2.40
C LYS A 110 -0.06 -12.86 -1.21
N TYR A 111 0.96 -12.98 -0.37
CA TYR A 111 0.97 -13.86 0.81
C TYR A 111 0.54 -13.18 2.11
N TRP A 112 0.31 -11.86 2.11
CA TRP A 112 -0.06 -11.14 3.33
C TRP A 112 -1.43 -11.56 3.86
N THR A 113 -1.80 -11.16 5.06
CA THR A 113 -3.17 -11.33 5.56
C THR A 113 -4.09 -10.27 4.95
N TRP A 114 -5.41 -10.49 5.02
CA TRP A 114 -6.38 -9.48 4.58
C TRP A 114 -6.20 -8.16 5.37
N SER A 115 -6.01 -8.26 6.68
CA SER A 115 -5.76 -7.10 7.57
C SER A 115 -4.51 -6.31 7.15
N GLU A 116 -3.42 -6.99 6.79
CA GLU A 116 -2.20 -6.34 6.33
C GLU A 116 -2.39 -5.59 4.99
N LEU A 117 -3.18 -6.14 4.07
CA LEU A 117 -3.53 -5.45 2.82
C LEU A 117 -4.37 -4.20 3.09
N LEU A 118 -5.40 -4.30 3.95
CA LEU A 118 -6.23 -3.14 4.32
C LEU A 118 -5.38 -2.04 4.97
N MET A 119 -4.53 -2.42 5.92
CA MET A 119 -3.62 -1.49 6.61
C MET A 119 -2.71 -0.76 5.62
N THR A 120 -2.07 -1.50 4.72
CA THR A 120 -1.17 -0.94 3.71
C THR A 120 -1.91 -0.03 2.74
N THR A 121 -3.10 -0.44 2.29
CA THR A 121 -3.93 0.35 1.37
C THR A 121 -4.32 1.68 2.01
N LYS A 122 -4.76 1.66 3.27
CA LYS A 122 -5.08 2.87 4.03
C LYS A 122 -3.87 3.79 4.17
N LYS A 123 -2.69 3.23 4.49
CA LYS A 123 -1.45 4.01 4.57
C LYS A 123 -1.01 4.60 3.21
N CYS A 124 -1.25 3.88 2.11
CA CYS A 124 -0.99 4.42 0.78
C CYS A 124 -1.95 5.56 0.42
N GLN A 125 -3.21 5.47 0.84
CA GLN A 125 -4.20 6.53 0.64
C GLN A 125 -3.74 7.84 1.26
N ASP A 126 -3.19 7.79 2.48
CA ASP A 126 -2.66 8.97 3.17
C ASP A 126 -1.47 9.63 2.44
N LEU A 127 -0.84 8.92 1.49
CA LEU A 127 0.31 9.38 0.71
C LEU A 127 -0.06 9.89 -0.70
N LEU A 128 -1.33 9.78 -1.12
CA LEU A 128 -1.80 10.14 -2.46
C LEU A 128 -1.56 11.56 -3.00
N PRO A 129 -1.29 12.64 -2.21
CA PRO A 129 -0.84 13.89 -2.84
C PRO A 129 0.51 13.74 -3.58
N PHE A 130 1.21 12.61 -3.44
CA PHE A 130 2.50 12.35 -4.08
C PHE A 130 2.36 11.38 -5.28
N PRO A 131 2.80 11.76 -6.50
CA PRO A 131 2.69 10.91 -7.69
C PRO A 131 3.48 9.59 -7.59
N ASN A 132 4.41 9.50 -6.65
CA ASN A 132 5.26 8.34 -6.43
C ASN A 132 4.59 7.22 -5.62
N SER A 133 3.50 7.49 -4.89
CA SER A 133 2.83 6.46 -4.08
C SER A 133 1.81 5.62 -4.87
N THR A 134 1.45 6.05 -6.08
CA THR A 134 0.42 5.40 -6.92
C THR A 134 0.76 3.95 -7.25
N GLY A 135 2.02 3.63 -7.53
CA GLY A 135 2.41 2.27 -7.92
C GLY A 135 2.28 1.21 -6.81
N ILE A 136 2.45 1.60 -5.54
CA ILE A 136 2.20 0.68 -4.40
C ILE A 136 0.72 0.41 -4.27
N LEU A 137 -0.06 1.48 -4.36
CA LEU A 137 -1.50 1.45 -4.18
C LEU A 137 -2.17 0.60 -5.25
N GLU A 138 -1.76 0.70 -6.52
CA GLU A 138 -2.20 -0.18 -7.60
C GLU A 138 -1.99 -1.66 -7.24
N LYS A 139 -0.77 -2.03 -6.79
CA LYS A 139 -0.48 -3.40 -6.36
C LYS A 139 -1.33 -3.87 -5.17
N CYS A 140 -1.61 -2.97 -4.22
CA CYS A 140 -2.48 -3.25 -3.08
C CYS A 140 -3.91 -3.53 -3.54
N VAL A 141 -4.44 -2.67 -4.41
CA VAL A 141 -5.78 -2.82 -4.99
C VAL A 141 -5.88 -4.10 -5.79
N ASP A 142 -4.93 -4.39 -6.67
CA ASP A 142 -4.90 -5.63 -7.44
C ASP A 142 -4.91 -6.88 -6.53
N SER A 143 -4.14 -6.84 -5.44
CA SER A 143 -4.09 -7.92 -4.45
C SER A 143 -5.41 -8.07 -3.70
N LEU A 144 -6.06 -6.96 -3.32
CA LEU A 144 -7.39 -6.96 -2.68
C LEU A 144 -8.44 -7.56 -3.63
N ILE A 145 -8.54 -7.05 -4.85
CA ILE A 145 -9.52 -7.53 -5.85
C ILE A 145 -9.26 -9.00 -6.19
N GLY A 146 -8.00 -9.41 -6.33
CA GLY A 146 -7.62 -10.80 -6.53
C GLY A 146 -8.17 -11.73 -5.43
N ARG A 147 -8.08 -11.32 -4.16
CA ARG A 147 -8.61 -12.09 -3.02
C ARG A 147 -10.13 -12.14 -2.97
N ILE A 148 -10.77 -11.01 -3.20
CA ILE A 148 -12.24 -10.96 -3.25
C ILE A 148 -12.74 -11.92 -4.34
N THR A 149 -12.11 -11.88 -5.52
CA THR A 149 -12.43 -12.79 -6.64
C THR A 149 -12.27 -14.26 -6.25
N ALA A 150 -11.13 -14.62 -5.64
CA ALA A 150 -10.85 -16.00 -5.23
C ALA A 150 -11.81 -16.51 -4.13
N SER A 151 -12.34 -15.62 -3.28
CA SER A 151 -13.30 -15.97 -2.22
C SER A 151 -14.73 -16.18 -2.72
N GLY A 152 -15.06 -15.62 -3.90
CA GLY A 152 -16.41 -15.66 -4.47
C GLY A 152 -16.68 -16.86 -5.39
N GLU A 153 -15.66 -17.64 -5.73
CA GLU A 153 -15.81 -18.79 -6.63
C GLU A 153 -16.54 -19.92 -5.88
N PRO A 154 -17.74 -20.33 -6.34
CA PRO A 154 -18.44 -21.44 -5.71
C PRO A 154 -17.57 -22.68 -5.91
N SER A 155 -17.20 -23.35 -4.81
CA SER A 155 -16.56 -24.66 -4.91
C SER A 155 -17.39 -25.54 -5.83
N PRO A 156 -16.81 -26.26 -6.81
CA PRO A 156 -17.57 -27.22 -7.59
C PRO A 156 -17.98 -28.33 -6.64
N CYS A 157 -19.18 -28.23 -6.07
CA CYS A 157 -19.77 -29.32 -5.31
C CYS A 157 -19.92 -30.49 -6.30
N PRO A 158 -19.30 -31.66 -6.06
CA PRO A 158 -19.67 -32.86 -6.77
C PRO A 158 -21.07 -33.20 -6.26
N SER A 159 -22.09 -32.72 -6.97
CA SER A 159 -23.45 -33.21 -6.76
C SER A 159 -23.42 -34.64 -7.25
N THR A 160 -23.24 -35.58 -6.32
CA THR A 160 -23.39 -37.00 -6.56
C THR A 160 -24.84 -37.22 -7.00
N SER A 161 -25.04 -37.28 -8.32
CA SER A 161 -26.25 -37.82 -8.90
C SER A 161 -26.27 -39.32 -8.59
N SER A 162 -26.98 -39.72 -7.54
CA SER A 162 -27.46 -41.09 -7.45
C SER A 162 -28.73 -41.21 -8.32
N PRO A 163 -28.75 -42.08 -9.34
CA PRO A 163 -30.01 -42.51 -9.90
C PRO A 163 -30.61 -43.50 -8.91
N ASP A 164 -31.81 -43.23 -8.41
CA ASP A 164 -32.88 -44.22 -8.39
C ASP A 164 -34.11 -43.75 -7.61
N SER A 165 -35.25 -44.14 -8.17
CA SER A 165 -36.56 -44.28 -7.55
C SER A 165 -37.56 -43.12 -7.69
N SER A 166 -38.68 -43.53 -8.27
CA SER A 166 -39.91 -42.85 -8.60
C SER A 166 -40.66 -42.33 -7.37
N GLY A 167 -41.31 -41.17 -7.52
CA GLY A 167 -42.26 -40.68 -6.54
C GLY A 167 -42.57 -39.21 -6.73
N ALA A 168 -43.61 -38.92 -7.52
CA ALA A 168 -44.14 -37.58 -7.69
C ALA A 168 -44.49 -36.96 -6.33
N ARG A 169 -43.76 -35.91 -5.94
CA ARG A 169 -44.24 -34.85 -5.03
C ARG A 169 -43.69 -33.52 -5.53
N LEU A 170 -44.58 -32.73 -6.13
CA LEU A 170 -44.39 -31.29 -6.31
C LEU A 170 -44.25 -30.68 -4.90
N SER A 171 -43.03 -30.31 -4.53
CA SER A 171 -42.75 -29.53 -3.33
C SER A 171 -42.14 -28.21 -3.76
N CYS A 172 -42.98 -27.25 -4.09
CA CYS A 172 -42.58 -25.86 -4.15
C CYS A 172 -42.37 -25.33 -2.73
N ASP A 173 -41.30 -24.55 -2.59
CA ASP A 173 -41.06 -23.52 -1.58
C ASP A 173 -40.74 -23.94 -0.14
N THR A 174 -39.45 -23.91 0.21
CA THR A 174 -38.84 -23.01 1.24
C THR A 174 -37.29 -23.15 1.24
N ARG A 175 -36.61 -23.01 0.08
CA ARG A 175 -35.12 -23.02 0.04
C ARG A 175 -34.49 -21.86 -0.75
N SER A 176 -35.29 -20.90 -1.19
CA SER A 176 -34.81 -19.85 -2.09
C SER A 176 -34.32 -18.58 -1.37
N THR A 177 -34.75 -18.31 -0.14
CA THR A 177 -34.30 -17.11 0.61
C THR A 177 -33.01 -17.35 1.38
N GLU A 178 -32.87 -18.47 2.09
CA GLU A 178 -31.69 -18.75 2.93
C GLU A 178 -30.42 -18.99 2.10
N SER A 179 -30.54 -19.68 0.97
CA SER A 179 -29.42 -19.96 0.05
C SER A 179 -28.95 -18.71 -0.67
N LEU A 180 -29.87 -17.86 -1.14
CA LEU A 180 -29.56 -16.55 -1.73
C LEU A 180 -28.98 -15.59 -0.69
N LYS A 181 -29.52 -15.57 0.53
CA LYS A 181 -29.00 -14.75 1.64
C LYS A 181 -27.59 -15.18 2.04
N ASN A 182 -27.32 -16.48 2.13
CA ASN A 182 -25.98 -17.02 2.42
C ASN A 182 -24.99 -16.73 1.27
N SER A 183 -25.41 -16.90 0.02
CA SER A 183 -24.61 -16.54 -1.15
C SER A 183 -24.30 -15.04 -1.19
N PHE A 184 -25.26 -14.21 -0.81
CA PHE A 184 -25.12 -12.76 -0.80
C PHE A 184 -24.19 -12.29 0.32
N SER A 185 -24.39 -12.77 1.56
CA SER A 185 -23.48 -12.48 2.68
C SER A 185 -22.04 -12.89 2.37
N ARG A 186 -21.86 -14.00 1.64
CA ARG A 186 -20.55 -14.46 1.17
C ARG A 186 -19.99 -13.63 0.00
N ALA A 187 -20.82 -12.91 -0.75
CA ALA A 187 -20.36 -12.04 -1.82
C ALA A 187 -19.99 -10.62 -1.32
N THR A 188 -20.52 -10.20 -0.16
CA THR A 188 -20.37 -8.84 0.37
C THR A 188 -19.58 -8.75 1.69
N TRP A 189 -18.91 -9.82 2.12
CA TRP A 189 -18.17 -9.86 3.39
C TRP A 189 -17.11 -8.77 3.55
N TRP A 190 -16.57 -8.28 2.44
CA TRP A 190 -15.49 -7.28 2.37
C TRP A 190 -16.00 -5.83 2.35
N PHE A 191 -17.31 -5.60 2.26
CA PHE A 191 -17.87 -4.25 2.06
C PHE A 191 -17.48 -3.29 3.19
N GLU A 192 -17.71 -3.71 4.45
CA GLU A 192 -17.42 -2.89 5.63
C GLU A 192 -15.94 -2.56 5.76
N ASP A 193 -15.07 -3.49 5.37
CA ASP A 193 -13.62 -3.34 5.43
C ASP A 193 -13.08 -2.32 4.43
N LEU A 194 -13.80 -2.05 3.33
CA LEU A 194 -13.39 -1.11 2.28
C LEU A 194 -14.12 0.25 2.35
N LEU A 195 -14.89 0.51 3.41
CA LEU A 195 -15.60 1.80 3.56
C LEU A 195 -14.66 2.99 3.83
N PHE A 196 -13.38 2.76 4.12
CA PHE A 196 -12.40 3.83 4.32
C PHE A 196 -11.89 4.45 3.01
N LEU A 197 -12.20 3.85 1.85
CA LEU A 197 -11.72 4.32 0.55
C LEU A 197 -12.28 5.71 0.24
N SER A 198 -11.40 6.68 0.02
CA SER A 198 -11.76 8.01 -0.49
C SER A 198 -12.21 7.95 -1.95
N THR A 199 -12.99 8.93 -2.42
CA THR A 199 -13.39 9.13 -3.83
C THR A 199 -12.29 8.85 -4.85
N ASN A 200 -11.06 9.35 -4.61
CA ASN A 200 -9.92 9.18 -5.51
C ASN A 200 -9.52 7.70 -5.71
N LEU A 201 -9.76 6.85 -4.70
CA LEU A 201 -9.47 5.43 -4.76
C LEU A 201 -10.60 4.60 -5.33
N VAL A 202 -11.84 5.09 -5.25
CA VAL A 202 -13.00 4.35 -5.75
C VAL A 202 -12.79 4.01 -7.22
N GLY A 203 -12.38 4.97 -8.05
CA GLY A 203 -12.06 4.73 -9.45
C GLY A 203 -11.00 3.62 -9.64
N MET A 204 -9.91 3.68 -8.88
CA MET A 204 -8.83 2.69 -8.93
C MET A 204 -9.28 1.29 -8.51
N VAL A 205 -10.28 1.17 -7.65
CA VAL A 205 -10.82 -0.12 -7.18
C VAL A 205 -11.87 -0.66 -8.16
N ILE A 206 -12.70 0.21 -8.73
CA ILE A 206 -13.76 -0.20 -9.66
C ILE A 206 -13.19 -0.74 -10.98
N GLU A 207 -12.14 -0.12 -11.53
CA GLU A 207 -11.58 -0.54 -12.82
C GLU A 207 -11.11 -2.02 -12.81
N PRO A 208 -10.31 -2.48 -11.83
CA PRO A 208 -9.96 -3.90 -11.70
C PRO A 208 -11.17 -4.81 -11.40
N MET A 209 -12.16 -4.35 -10.64
CA MET A 209 -13.40 -5.13 -10.40
C MET A 209 -14.15 -5.40 -11.72
N VAL A 210 -14.27 -4.39 -12.58
CA VAL A 210 -14.90 -4.52 -13.90
C VAL A 210 -14.08 -5.45 -14.80
N SER A 211 -12.75 -5.30 -14.81
CA SER A 211 -11.84 -6.18 -15.55
C SER A 211 -11.96 -7.65 -15.11
N LYS A 212 -12.16 -7.89 -13.81
CA LYS A 212 -12.38 -9.22 -13.22
C LYS A 212 -13.83 -9.72 -13.36
N LYS A 213 -14.70 -9.01 -14.08
CA LYS A 213 -16.10 -9.38 -14.35
C LYS A 213 -16.95 -9.56 -13.10
N PHE A 214 -16.76 -8.71 -12.10
CA PHE A 214 -17.67 -8.65 -10.95
C PHE A 214 -19.09 -8.35 -11.42
N ASP A 215 -20.09 -8.94 -10.75
CA ASP A 215 -21.50 -8.64 -11.01
C ASP A 215 -21.75 -7.13 -10.80
N HIS A 216 -22.31 -6.47 -11.81
CA HIS A 216 -22.66 -5.05 -11.78
C HIS A 216 -23.56 -4.69 -10.59
N VAL A 217 -24.40 -5.62 -10.12
CA VAL A 217 -25.24 -5.46 -8.92
C VAL A 217 -24.37 -5.37 -7.66
N ILE A 218 -23.32 -6.19 -7.56
CA ILE A 218 -22.38 -6.15 -6.43
C ILE A 218 -21.58 -4.85 -6.45
N ILE A 219 -21.05 -4.45 -7.61
CA ILE A 219 -20.31 -3.19 -7.78
C ILE A 219 -21.20 -2.00 -7.39
N SER A 220 -22.42 -1.94 -7.93
CA SER A 220 -23.39 -0.87 -7.65
C SER A 220 -23.71 -0.78 -6.16
N ARG A 221 -24.01 -1.92 -5.51
CA ARG A 221 -24.27 -1.96 -4.07
C ARG A 221 -23.08 -1.53 -3.23
N PHE A 222 -21.87 -1.93 -3.60
CA PHE A 222 -20.66 -1.48 -2.91
C PHE A 222 -20.52 0.05 -3.00
N LEU A 223 -20.69 0.63 -4.19
CA LEU A 223 -20.66 2.09 -4.38
C LEU A 223 -21.70 2.80 -3.50
N PHE A 224 -22.93 2.30 -3.43
CA PHE A 224 -23.96 2.86 -2.53
C PHE A 224 -23.65 2.69 -1.04
N SER A 225 -22.79 1.74 -0.67
CA SER A 225 -22.41 1.53 0.73
C SER A 225 -21.38 2.55 1.24
N LEU A 226 -20.60 3.17 0.33
CA LEU A 226 -19.53 4.09 0.66
C LEU A 226 -20.03 5.35 1.40
N PRO A 227 -19.35 5.79 2.47
CA PRO A 227 -19.81 6.90 3.31
C PRO A 227 -19.98 8.21 2.53
N GLU A 228 -19.02 8.54 1.66
CA GLU A 228 -19.01 9.80 0.91
C GLU A 228 -20.18 9.90 -0.09
N ILE A 229 -20.58 8.76 -0.67
CA ILE A 229 -21.75 8.70 -1.58
C ILE A 229 -23.04 8.82 -0.77
N LYS A 230 -23.12 8.22 0.42
CA LYS A 230 -24.30 8.36 1.29
C LYS A 230 -24.57 9.83 1.64
N VAL A 231 -23.56 10.62 1.96
CA VAL A 231 -23.76 12.05 2.31
C VAL A 231 -24.39 12.85 1.16
N LEU A 232 -24.04 12.54 -0.09
CA LEU A 232 -24.61 13.22 -1.27
C LEU A 232 -26.10 12.92 -1.50
N TYR A 233 -26.59 11.75 -1.07
CA TYR A 233 -27.98 11.34 -1.25
C TYR A 233 -28.89 11.64 -0.06
N TRP A 234 -28.34 11.92 1.14
CA TRP A 234 -29.12 12.29 2.33
C TRP A 234 -29.30 13.82 2.52
N HIS A 235 -28.80 14.63 1.58
CA HIS A 235 -28.96 16.10 1.57
C HIS A 235 -29.69 16.63 0.33
N VAL A 236 -30.46 15.77 -0.34
CA VAL A 236 -31.45 16.10 -1.37
C VAL A 236 -32.81 15.61 -0.89
#